data_AF-A0A5M6ISC9-F1
#
_entry.id   AF-A0A5M6ISC9-F1
#
_cell.length_a   1.000
_cell.length_b   1.000
_cell.length_c   1.000
_cell.angle_alpha   90.00
_cell.angle_beta   90.00
_cell.angle_gamma   90.00
#
_symmetry.space_group_name_H-M   'P 1'
#
loop_
_entity.id
_entity.type
_entity.pdbx_description
1 polymer ?
#
loop_
_entity_poly.entity_id
_entity_poly.type
_entity_poly.pdbx_seq_one_letter_code
_entity_poly.pdbx_strand_id
1 'polypeptide(L)'
;MQRLALTLSLLLPATACNSLPPATAAQVAAWQGTYSGEAVINDAALPGPVCQPRVAIADFRVVGNQVEFGLFNGTIRDDGSVQMVNRQVWIMGRFEDGRFVGSMIVPPTEVCRYQVLLERGAA
;
A
#
# COMPACT_ATOMS: atom_id res chain seq x y z
N MET A 1 -51.85 18.63 -38.12
CA MET A 1 -50.42 18.38 -38.36
C MET A 1 -49.66 18.66 -37.06
N GLN A 2 -49.43 17.65 -36.23
CA GLN A 2 -48.75 17.77 -34.93
C GLN A 2 -47.24 17.54 -35.12
N ARG A 3 -46.44 18.52 -34.72
CA ARG A 3 -44.98 18.42 -34.67
C ARG A 3 -44.59 17.74 -33.35
N LEU A 4 -44.08 16.51 -33.43
CA LEU A 4 -43.41 15.86 -32.30
C LEU A 4 -42.04 16.51 -32.08
N ALA A 5 -41.87 17.15 -30.92
CA ALA A 5 -40.57 17.54 -30.42
C ALA A 5 -39.93 16.32 -29.73
N LEU A 6 -38.88 15.75 -30.33
CA LEU A 6 -38.04 14.75 -29.67
C LEU A 6 -37.22 15.46 -28.58
N THR A 7 -37.49 15.13 -27.32
CA THR A 7 -36.64 15.47 -26.19
C THR A 7 -35.33 14.67 -26.29
N LEU A 8 -34.25 15.38 -26.54
CA LEU A 8 -32.88 14.89 -26.54
C LEU A 8 -32.46 14.60 -25.09
N SER A 9 -32.59 13.35 -24.66
CA SER A 9 -32.07 12.89 -23.37
C SER A 9 -30.54 12.87 -23.41
N LEU A 10 -29.92 13.84 -22.74
CA LEU A 10 -28.50 13.83 -22.37
C LEU A 10 -28.23 12.65 -21.43
N LEU A 11 -27.80 11.52 -21.99
CA LEU A 11 -27.19 10.42 -21.25
C LEU A 11 -25.79 10.87 -20.79
N LEU A 12 -25.68 11.38 -19.56
CA LEU A 12 -24.40 11.39 -18.87
C LEU A 12 -24.00 9.92 -18.59
N PRO A 13 -22.81 9.45 -19.00
CA PRO A 13 -22.35 8.15 -18.56
C PRO A 13 -22.11 8.21 -17.05
N ALA A 14 -22.86 7.37 -16.33
CA ALA A 14 -22.70 7.12 -14.92
C ALA A 14 -21.31 6.53 -14.63
N THR A 15 -20.70 6.99 -13.54
CA THR A 15 -19.74 6.25 -12.71
C THR A 15 -18.55 5.60 -13.44
N ALA A 16 -17.50 6.38 -13.65
CA ALA A 16 -16.16 5.79 -13.57
C ALA A 16 -15.94 5.35 -12.11
N CYS A 17 -16.13 4.05 -11.85
CA CYS A 17 -15.53 3.39 -10.70
C CYS A 17 -14.04 3.78 -10.69
N ASN A 18 -13.62 4.60 -9.72
CA ASN A 18 -12.26 5.05 -9.52
C ASN A 18 -11.35 3.85 -9.20
N SER A 19 -11.02 3.06 -10.20
CA SER A 19 -9.86 2.18 -10.16
C SER A 19 -8.64 3.03 -10.48
N LEU A 20 -7.62 2.97 -9.63
CA LEU A 20 -6.32 3.52 -9.96
C LEU A 20 -5.83 2.86 -11.25
N PRO A 21 -5.26 3.62 -12.20
CA PRO A 21 -4.73 3.01 -13.41
C PRO A 21 -3.62 2.00 -13.05
N PRO A 22 -3.52 0.89 -13.80
CA PRO A 22 -2.42 -0.06 -13.65
C PRO A 22 -1.06 0.63 -13.76
N ALA A 23 -0.11 0.15 -12.97
CA ALA A 23 1.26 0.57 -12.95
C ALA A 23 1.92 0.17 -14.27
N THR A 24 2.58 1.14 -14.86
CA THR A 24 3.38 0.93 -16.07
C THR A 24 4.62 0.10 -15.73
N ALA A 25 5.17 -0.58 -16.74
CA ALA A 25 6.45 -1.29 -16.58
C ALA A 25 7.59 -0.35 -16.10
N ALA A 26 7.55 0.93 -16.49
CA ALA A 26 8.49 1.93 -16.02
C ALA A 26 8.32 2.22 -14.52
N GLN A 27 7.08 2.28 -14.01
CA GLN A 27 6.82 2.42 -12.56
C GLN A 27 7.29 1.19 -11.77
N VAL A 28 6.99 -0.01 -12.26
CA VAL A 28 7.44 -1.26 -11.61
C VAL A 28 8.97 -1.32 -11.59
N ALA A 29 9.63 -1.00 -12.70
CA ALA A 29 11.08 -0.91 -12.75
C ALA A 29 11.61 0.16 -11.78
N ALA A 30 10.93 1.29 -11.68
CA ALA A 30 11.25 2.36 -10.75
C ALA A 30 11.00 1.99 -9.29
N TRP A 31 10.37 0.87 -8.95
CA TRP A 31 10.19 0.34 -7.59
C TRP A 31 11.26 -0.66 -7.17
N GLN A 32 12.10 -1.14 -8.08
CA GLN A 32 13.16 -2.09 -7.74
C GLN A 32 14.21 -1.50 -6.79
N GLY A 33 14.64 -2.28 -5.81
CA GLY A 33 15.68 -1.91 -4.86
C GLY A 33 15.40 -2.36 -3.43
N THR A 34 16.28 -1.94 -2.53
CA THR A 34 16.15 -2.20 -1.09
C THR A 34 15.64 -0.96 -0.38
N TYR A 35 14.66 -1.17 0.48
CA TYR A 35 13.98 -0.14 1.25
C TYR A 35 14.29 -0.30 2.73
N SER A 36 14.34 0.82 3.43
CA SER A 36 14.54 0.87 4.87
C SER A 36 13.79 2.07 5.45
N GLY A 37 13.44 1.98 6.72
CA GLY A 37 12.65 2.98 7.40
C GLY A 37 12.06 2.40 8.65
N GLU A 38 10.88 2.87 9.02
CA GLU A 38 10.33 2.59 10.33
C GLU A 38 8.82 2.39 10.27
N ALA A 39 8.31 1.60 11.22
CA ALA A 39 6.91 1.51 11.55
C ALA A 39 6.68 2.23 12.89
N VAL A 40 5.80 3.22 12.90
CA VAL A 40 5.49 4.05 14.08
C VAL A 40 4.06 3.78 14.52
N ILE A 41 3.83 3.58 15.81
CA ILE A 41 2.48 3.30 16.32
C ILE A 41 1.52 4.46 16.04
N ASN A 42 0.32 4.17 15.55
CA ASN A 42 -0.69 5.17 15.22
C ASN A 42 -1.42 5.72 16.45
N ASP A 43 -1.47 4.93 17.53
CA ASP A 43 -2.13 5.32 18.78
C ASP A 43 -1.09 5.56 19.86
N ALA A 44 -0.75 6.83 20.07
CA ALA A 44 0.18 7.26 21.11
C ALA A 44 -0.37 7.05 22.53
N ALA A 45 -1.69 6.81 22.68
CA ALA A 45 -2.34 6.51 23.96
C ALA A 45 -2.23 5.04 24.35
N LEU A 46 -1.52 4.21 23.58
CA LEU A 46 -1.06 2.87 23.98
C LEU A 46 0.40 2.87 24.46
N PRO A 47 0.77 3.50 25.60
CA PRO A 47 2.10 3.36 26.16
C PRO A 47 2.19 2.10 27.03
N GLY A 48 3.22 1.28 26.81
CA GLY A 48 3.54 0.14 27.69
C GLY A 48 3.96 -1.12 26.92
N PRO A 49 4.32 -2.21 27.63
CA PRO A 49 5.02 -3.40 27.08
C PRO A 49 4.26 -4.18 26.00
N VAL A 50 3.06 -3.73 25.61
CA VAL A 50 2.17 -4.35 24.63
C VAL A 50 2.58 -4.00 23.20
N CYS A 51 2.91 -2.73 22.93
CA CYS A 51 3.32 -2.29 21.60
C CYS A 51 4.67 -1.56 21.70
N GLN A 52 5.58 -1.85 20.76
CA GLN A 52 6.77 -1.03 20.61
C GLN A 52 6.34 0.31 20.01
N PRO A 53 6.88 1.45 20.46
CA PRO A 53 6.50 2.75 19.87
C PRO A 53 7.00 2.89 18.42
N ARG A 54 8.13 2.22 18.12
CA ARG A 54 8.81 2.27 16.83
C ARG A 54 9.45 0.92 16.54
N VAL A 55 9.34 0.46 15.30
CA VAL A 55 9.99 -0.76 14.80
C VAL A 55 10.83 -0.38 13.58
N ALA A 56 12.14 -0.63 13.64
CA ALA A 56 13.01 -0.45 12.49
C ALA A 56 12.73 -1.55 11.46
N ILE A 57 12.64 -1.16 10.19
CA ILE A 57 12.50 -2.05 9.04
C ILE A 57 13.71 -1.83 8.16
N ALA A 58 14.49 -2.87 7.96
CA ALA A 58 15.63 -2.91 7.05
C ALA A 58 15.44 -4.06 6.06
N ASP A 59 16.19 -4.04 4.96
CA ASP A 59 16.24 -5.11 3.96
C ASP A 59 14.88 -5.47 3.32
N PHE A 60 13.97 -4.49 3.21
CA PHE A 60 12.72 -4.66 2.48
C PHE A 60 13.02 -4.60 0.99
N ARG A 61 13.09 -5.75 0.33
CA ARG A 61 13.62 -5.88 -1.02
C ARG A 61 12.52 -6.02 -2.06
N VAL A 62 12.65 -5.27 -3.14
CA VAL A 62 11.75 -5.32 -4.30
C VAL A 62 12.51 -5.80 -5.53
N VAL A 63 12.04 -6.91 -6.11
CA VAL A 63 12.58 -7.49 -7.35
C VAL A 63 11.43 -7.77 -8.30
N GLY A 64 11.42 -7.08 -9.45
CA GLY A 64 10.26 -7.11 -10.36
C GLY A 64 8.98 -6.64 -9.65
N ASN A 65 7.96 -7.49 -9.64
CA ASN A 65 6.70 -7.25 -8.91
C ASN A 65 6.62 -8.01 -7.58
N GLN A 66 7.74 -8.50 -7.05
CA GLN A 66 7.80 -9.22 -5.78
C GLN A 66 8.45 -8.38 -4.69
N VAL A 67 7.96 -8.54 -3.48
CA VAL A 67 8.49 -7.97 -2.25
C VAL A 67 8.92 -9.08 -1.32
N GLU A 68 10.11 -8.95 -0.75
CA GLU A 68 10.67 -9.85 0.25
C GLU A 68 11.12 -9.04 1.46
N PHE A 69 10.70 -9.45 2.67
CA PHE A 69 11.12 -8.83 3.92
C PHE A 69 11.14 -9.88 5.03
N GLY A 70 12.32 -10.38 5.40
CA GLY A 70 12.44 -11.46 6.38
C GLY A 70 11.64 -12.70 5.98
N LEU A 71 10.56 -12.99 6.73
CA LEU A 71 9.64 -14.11 6.43
C LEU A 71 8.38 -13.68 5.63
N PHE A 72 8.25 -12.39 5.31
CA PHE A 72 7.16 -11.84 4.52
C PHE A 72 7.52 -11.88 3.03
N ASN A 73 6.57 -12.34 2.23
CA ASN A 73 6.64 -12.32 0.77
C ASN A 73 5.31 -11.79 0.24
N GLY A 74 5.37 -10.95 -0.80
CA GLY A 74 4.18 -10.35 -1.40
C GLY A 74 4.35 -10.03 -2.86
N THR A 75 3.23 -9.97 -3.56
CA THR A 75 3.17 -9.49 -4.95
C THR A 75 2.65 -8.06 -4.97
N ILE A 76 3.37 -7.18 -5.66
CA ILE A 76 2.93 -5.84 -6.01
C ILE A 76 1.84 -5.99 -7.07
N ARG A 77 0.63 -5.54 -6.73
CA ARG A 77 -0.49 -5.48 -7.66
C ARG A 77 -0.31 -4.33 -8.64
N ASP A 78 -1.13 -4.33 -9.68
CA ASP A 78 -1.10 -3.31 -10.72
C ASP A 78 -1.31 -1.90 -10.17
N ASP A 79 -2.04 -1.70 -9.07
CA ASP A 79 -2.21 -0.36 -8.46
C ASP A 79 -1.02 0.08 -7.57
N GLY A 80 0.05 -0.71 -7.55
CA GLY A 80 1.21 -0.55 -6.68
C GLY A 80 1.00 -1.03 -5.25
N SER A 81 -0.17 -1.61 -4.93
CA SER A 81 -0.45 -2.12 -3.59
C SER A 81 0.25 -3.45 -3.34
N VAL A 82 0.62 -3.66 -2.07
CA VAL A 82 1.19 -4.90 -1.56
C VAL A 82 0.44 -5.28 -0.30
N GLN A 83 0.17 -6.57 -0.16
CA GLN A 83 -0.33 -7.16 1.05
C GLN A 83 0.50 -8.41 1.34
N MET A 84 1.07 -8.45 2.53
CA MET A 84 1.87 -9.57 3.03
C MET A 84 1.35 -10.00 4.38
N VAL A 85 1.37 -11.30 4.62
CA VAL A 85 1.01 -11.87 5.91
C VAL A 85 2.05 -12.91 6.29
N ASN A 86 2.52 -12.86 7.54
CA ASN A 86 3.33 -13.92 8.12
C ASN A 86 2.79 -14.25 9.51
N ARG A 87 2.42 -15.53 9.70
CA ARG A 87 1.67 -16.05 10.86
C ARG A 87 0.35 -15.30 11.04
N GLN A 88 0.39 -14.16 11.70
CA GLN A 88 -0.77 -13.30 11.96
C GLN A 88 -0.46 -11.83 11.71
N VAL A 89 0.81 -11.46 11.52
CA VAL A 89 1.19 -10.06 11.27
C VAL A 89 0.87 -9.73 9.82
N TRP A 90 0.19 -8.60 9.61
CA TRP A 90 -0.12 -8.08 8.29
C TRP A 90 0.72 -6.84 8.01
N ILE A 91 1.27 -6.78 6.80
CA ILE A 91 1.89 -5.57 6.24
C ILE A 91 1.13 -5.25 4.96
N MET A 92 0.51 -4.08 4.91
CA MET A 92 -0.31 -3.62 3.79
C MET A 92 0.11 -2.22 3.42
N GLY A 93 0.26 -1.93 2.14
CA GLY A 93 0.66 -0.59 1.72
C GLY A 93 0.76 -0.50 0.22
N ARG A 94 1.43 0.54 -0.26
CA ARG A 94 1.66 0.75 -1.67
C ARG A 94 2.92 1.55 -1.94
N PHE A 95 3.41 1.45 -3.16
CA PHE A 95 4.49 2.29 -3.64
C PHE A 95 3.98 3.61 -4.21
N GLU A 96 4.50 4.72 -3.68
CA GLU A 96 4.17 6.09 -4.09
C GLU A 96 5.48 6.87 -4.16
N ASP A 97 5.74 7.54 -5.29
CA ASP A 97 6.93 8.39 -5.50
C ASP A 97 8.27 7.72 -5.11
N GLY A 98 8.39 6.42 -5.37
CA GLY A 98 9.60 5.66 -5.06
C GLY A 98 9.80 5.31 -3.58
N ARG A 99 8.79 5.57 -2.73
CA ARG A 99 8.70 5.14 -1.32
C ARG A 99 7.63 4.08 -1.14
N PHE A 100 7.69 3.33 -0.05
CA PHE A 100 6.59 2.47 0.39
C PHE A 100 5.88 3.11 1.57
N VAL A 101 4.57 3.28 1.45
CA VAL A 101 3.71 3.83 2.50
C VAL A 101 2.65 2.79 2.84
N GLY A 102 2.48 2.49 4.12
CA GLY A 102 1.58 1.42 4.52
C GLY A 102 1.25 1.38 6.00
N SER A 103 0.78 0.20 6.41
CA SER A 103 0.42 -0.13 7.77
C SER A 103 0.90 -1.54 8.11
N MET A 104 1.29 -1.71 9.37
CA MET A 104 1.58 -3.02 9.96
C MET A 104 0.61 -3.27 11.11
N ILE A 105 -0.01 -4.45 11.13
CA ILE A 105 -0.98 -4.87 12.15
C ILE A 105 -0.46 -6.14 12.80
N VAL A 106 -0.33 -6.12 14.12
CA VAL A 106 0.18 -7.26 14.91
C VAL A 106 -0.93 -7.83 15.80
N PRO A 107 -1.44 -9.04 15.52
CA PRO A 107 -2.38 -9.76 16.40
C PRO A 107 -1.68 -10.50 17.56
N PRO A 108 -2.44 -11.07 18.53
CA PRO A 108 -3.91 -11.13 18.63
C PRO A 108 -4.53 -9.80 19.07
N THR A 109 -3.69 -8.83 19.43
CA THR A 109 -4.16 -7.66 20.14
C THR A 109 -4.82 -6.64 19.21
N GLU A 110 -4.54 -6.63 17.88
CA GLU A 110 -5.06 -5.68 16.87
C GLU A 110 -4.98 -4.17 17.24
N VAL A 111 -4.50 -3.87 18.45
CA VAL A 111 -4.24 -2.57 19.03
C VAL A 111 -2.92 -2.03 18.53
N CYS A 112 -1.93 -2.89 18.27
CA CYS A 112 -0.67 -2.44 17.68
C CYS A 112 -0.84 -2.28 16.17
N ARG A 113 -1.30 -1.08 15.78
CA ARG A 113 -1.35 -0.62 14.39
C ARG A 113 -0.26 0.43 14.19
N TYR A 114 0.60 0.18 13.22
CA TYR A 114 1.71 1.06 12.90
C TYR A 114 1.51 1.65 11.51
N GLN A 115 1.85 2.92 11.33
CA GLN A 115 2.12 3.50 10.03
C GLN A 115 3.55 3.14 9.61
N VAL A 116 3.68 2.63 8.39
CA VAL A 116 4.96 2.21 7.81
C VAL A 116 5.36 3.22 6.75
N LEU A 117 6.58 3.73 6.86
CA LEU A 117 7.21 4.56 5.84
C LEU A 117 8.60 4.02 5.56
N LEU A 118 8.83 3.58 4.32
CA LEU A 118 10.12 3.08 3.87
C LEU A 118 10.61 3.89 2.68
N GLU A 119 11.88 4.25 2.74
CA GLU A 119 12.60 4.93 1.67
C GLU A 119 13.56 3.96 1.01
N ARG A 120 13.79 4.15 -0.29
CA ARG A 120 14.81 3.40 -0.99
C ARG A 120 16.19 3.81 -0.46
N GLY A 121 16.97 2.85 0.02
CA GLY A 121 18.38 3.07 0.33
C GLY A 121 19.18 3.37 -0.93
N ALA A 122 20.22 4.19 -0.82
CA ALA A 122 21.21 4.30 -1.88
C ALA A 122 21.89 2.92 -2.05
N ALA A 123 21.75 2.32 -3.23
CA ALA A 123 22.45 1.10 -3.59
C ALA A 123 23.96 1.34 -3.73
#